data_AF-A0A838RP17-F1
#
_entry.id   AF-A0A838RP17-F1
#
_cell.length_a   1.000
_cell.length_b   1.000
_cell.length_c   1.000
_cell.angle_alpha   90.00
_cell.angle_beta   90.00
_cell.angle_gamma   90.00
#
_symmetry.space_group_name_H-M   'P 1'
#
loop_
_entity.id
_entity.type
_entity.pdbx_description
1 polymer ?
#
loop_
_entity_poly.entity_id
_entity_poly.type
_entity_poly.pdbx_seq_one_letter_code
_entity_poly.pdbx_strand_id
1 'polypeptide(L)'
;MITLRASGVNEFTSVTAPQRTRYAPKSATINVAFSGDWPEDARTAFTYAKGIWETQLTSSVPISVTASWEDLGSPTILGSAGPRLVNFGGSPPSGIQANTWYPVALVNAIRGNDTLPSNPDIIAQFNSTQAAWYFGTDGQTPNNKIDFASVVLHELGHGLGFVGSMQVSGGQGSWGLSGAPVIYDQFALNGQGIRLLTITSPSTDLGIELQGGDLFFDGSNAMAANGGTAPRLYAPNPFEPGSSYAHLDEDTFIAGDTNSLMTPSLGMAEAIHDTGAITRGIFEDIGWTIPGAVPTPTPTHTPTATHTATATRTPTATQSPTNTATTTATATGTLSPTATASTTHTPTRTVTGTQSATVTATATTTATETATHTPTATSQPTQTGTTQRLFLPLAIR
;
A
#
# COMPACT_ATOMS: atom_id res chain seq x y z
N MET A 1 -5.68 -2.97 -11.42
CA MET A 1 -4.42 -3.72 -11.55
C MET A 1 -3.36 -2.91 -10.84
N ILE A 2 -2.47 -3.57 -10.11
CA ILE A 2 -1.30 -2.94 -9.48
C ILE A 2 -0.12 -3.10 -10.45
N THR A 3 0.91 -2.26 -10.36
CA THR A 3 2.06 -2.27 -11.29
C THR A 3 3.39 -2.20 -10.54
N LEU A 4 4.24 -3.20 -10.72
CA LEU A 4 5.65 -3.10 -10.33
C LEU A 4 6.44 -2.21 -11.30
N ARG A 5 7.31 -1.35 -10.76
CA ARG A 5 8.17 -0.45 -11.55
C ARG A 5 9.66 -0.74 -11.38
N ALA A 6 10.45 -0.49 -12.41
CA ALA A 6 11.90 -0.50 -12.30
C ALA A 6 12.38 0.75 -11.54
N SER A 7 13.20 0.59 -10.50
CA SER A 7 13.80 1.73 -9.77
C SER A 7 14.83 2.49 -10.63
N GLY A 8 15.45 1.80 -11.60
CA GLY A 8 16.52 2.33 -12.45
C GLY A 8 17.91 2.32 -11.78
N VAL A 9 18.02 1.82 -10.55
CA VAL A 9 19.27 1.66 -9.80
C VAL A 9 19.75 0.20 -9.89
N ASN A 10 21.05 -0.06 -9.67
CA ASN A 10 21.56 -1.42 -9.49
C ASN A 10 21.80 -1.67 -7.99
N GLU A 11 21.10 -2.64 -7.40
CA GLU A 11 21.12 -2.90 -5.95
C GLU A 11 22.13 -3.99 -5.56
N PHE A 12 22.35 -4.99 -6.42
CA PHE A 12 23.23 -6.14 -6.18
C PHE A 12 22.82 -6.99 -4.95
N THR A 13 21.52 -7.09 -4.70
CA THR A 13 20.88 -7.80 -3.58
C THR A 13 20.28 -9.13 -4.04
N SER A 14 20.22 -10.12 -3.14
CA SER A 14 19.62 -11.42 -3.45
C SER A 14 18.98 -12.03 -2.20
N VAL A 15 17.65 -12.07 -2.17
CA VAL A 15 16.86 -12.79 -1.16
C VAL A 15 16.54 -14.16 -1.73
N THR A 16 17.27 -15.18 -1.27
CA THR A 16 17.09 -16.56 -1.73
C THR A 16 15.70 -17.08 -1.38
N ALA A 17 15.12 -17.92 -2.25
CA ALA A 17 13.87 -18.60 -1.97
C ALA A 17 13.90 -19.33 -0.60
N PRO A 18 12.74 -19.49 0.08
CA PRO A 18 12.67 -20.09 1.40
C PRO A 18 13.43 -21.40 1.42
N GLN A 19 14.33 -21.58 2.39
CA GLN A 19 15.25 -22.73 2.45
C GLN A 19 14.47 -24.04 2.38
N ARG A 20 14.38 -24.58 1.16
CA ARG A 20 13.62 -25.79 0.90
C ARG A 20 14.24 -26.92 1.70
N THR A 21 13.49 -27.46 2.67
CA THR A 21 13.44 -28.92 2.72
C THR A 21 13.05 -29.33 1.31
N ARG A 22 13.92 -30.09 0.62
CA ARG A 22 13.81 -30.33 -0.85
C ARG A 22 12.57 -31.16 -1.27
N TYR A 23 11.60 -31.27 -0.37
CA TYR A 23 10.43 -32.13 -0.33
C TYR A 23 9.19 -31.46 0.28
N ALA A 24 9.20 -30.14 0.54
CA ALA A 24 8.00 -29.43 0.99
C ALA A 24 6.88 -29.65 -0.06
N PRO A 25 5.77 -30.32 0.30
CA PRO A 25 4.73 -30.67 -0.66
C PRO A 25 3.99 -29.40 -1.12
N LYS A 26 3.67 -29.33 -2.41
CA LYS A 26 2.77 -28.28 -2.92
C LYS A 26 1.39 -28.46 -2.30
N SER A 27 0.88 -27.38 -1.73
CA SER A 27 -0.41 -27.29 -1.03
C SER A 27 -1.46 -26.52 -1.84
N ALA A 28 -1.05 -25.91 -2.95
CA ALA A 28 -1.93 -25.35 -3.98
C ALA A 28 -1.41 -25.73 -5.38
N THR A 29 -2.23 -25.54 -6.40
CA THR A 29 -1.87 -25.69 -7.82
C THR A 29 -2.20 -24.42 -8.57
N ILE A 30 -1.26 -23.87 -9.34
CA ILE A 30 -1.46 -22.67 -10.15
C ILE A 30 -1.40 -23.06 -11.64
N ASN A 31 -2.54 -23.02 -12.32
CA ASN A 31 -2.65 -23.30 -13.75
C ASN A 31 -2.51 -22.00 -14.55
N VAL A 32 -1.63 -21.98 -15.55
CA VAL A 32 -1.30 -20.76 -16.31
C VAL A 32 -1.67 -20.92 -17.78
N ALA A 33 -2.56 -20.06 -18.26
CA ALA A 33 -2.85 -19.86 -19.67
C ALA A 33 -2.01 -18.68 -20.17
N PHE A 34 -0.92 -18.98 -20.87
CA PHE A 34 -0.04 -17.97 -21.47
C PHE A 34 -0.63 -17.46 -22.79
N SER A 35 -0.76 -16.14 -22.94
CA SER A 35 -1.14 -15.46 -24.18
C SER A 35 -0.01 -14.59 -24.73
N GLY A 36 0.12 -14.53 -26.06
CA GLY A 36 1.20 -13.82 -26.75
C GLY A 36 2.49 -14.64 -26.91
N ASP A 37 3.48 -14.03 -27.55
CA ASP A 37 4.73 -14.67 -27.98
C ASP A 37 5.80 -14.60 -26.88
N TRP A 38 5.57 -15.37 -25.82
CA TRP A 38 6.49 -15.52 -24.69
C TRP A 38 7.80 -16.23 -25.07
N PRO A 39 8.98 -15.70 -24.67
CA PRO A 39 10.24 -16.45 -24.64
C PRO A 39 10.15 -17.70 -23.75
N GLU A 40 10.83 -18.79 -24.12
CA GLU A 40 10.79 -20.05 -23.34
C GLU A 40 11.46 -19.91 -21.97
N ASP A 41 12.54 -19.14 -21.88
CA ASP A 41 13.21 -18.86 -20.61
C ASP A 41 12.30 -18.04 -19.68
N ALA A 42 11.47 -17.14 -20.24
CA ALA A 42 10.46 -16.39 -19.48
C ALA A 42 9.36 -17.33 -18.93
N ARG A 43 8.89 -18.31 -19.73
CA ARG A 43 7.96 -19.35 -19.26
C ARG A 43 8.57 -20.22 -18.16
N THR A 44 9.87 -20.50 -18.25
CA THR A 44 10.63 -21.26 -17.24
C THR A 44 10.73 -20.47 -15.94
N ALA A 45 11.15 -19.21 -15.99
CA ALA A 45 11.21 -18.32 -14.83
C ALA A 45 9.82 -18.09 -14.19
N PHE A 46 8.75 -17.94 -14.99
CA PHE A 46 7.37 -17.90 -14.49
C PHE A 46 7.01 -19.19 -13.73
N THR A 47 7.34 -20.35 -14.31
CA THR A 47 7.04 -21.67 -13.73
C THR A 47 7.81 -21.91 -12.42
N TYR A 48 9.02 -21.37 -12.30
CA TYR A 48 9.76 -21.32 -11.04
C TYR A 48 9.06 -20.42 -10.00
N ALA A 49 8.72 -19.18 -10.36
CA ALA A 49 8.08 -18.21 -9.48
C ALA A 49 6.73 -18.68 -8.95
N LYS A 50 5.82 -19.16 -9.81
CA LYS A 50 4.54 -19.76 -9.36
C LYS A 50 4.75 -20.97 -8.46
N GLY A 51 5.84 -21.71 -8.67
CA GLY A 51 6.22 -22.87 -7.86
C GLY A 51 6.59 -22.52 -6.42
N ILE A 52 6.95 -21.26 -6.13
CA ILE A 52 7.09 -20.76 -4.77
C ILE A 52 5.70 -20.59 -4.15
N TRP A 53 4.79 -19.84 -4.79
CA TRP A 53 3.40 -19.65 -4.30
C TRP A 53 2.65 -20.97 -4.07
N GLU A 54 2.83 -21.99 -4.93
CA GLU A 54 2.27 -23.35 -4.76
C GLU A 54 2.72 -24.07 -3.47
N THR A 55 3.77 -23.58 -2.79
CA THR A 55 4.25 -24.07 -1.48
C THR A 55 3.93 -23.12 -0.32
N GLN A 56 3.55 -21.88 -0.58
CA GLN A 56 3.25 -20.87 0.45
C GLN A 56 1.76 -20.72 0.73
N LEU A 57 0.87 -21.35 -0.06
CA LEU A 57 -0.58 -21.26 0.09
C LEU A 57 -1.24 -22.64 0.06
N THR A 58 -2.34 -22.79 0.80
CA THR A 58 -3.18 -23.99 0.76
C THR A 58 -4.45 -23.73 -0.03
N SER A 59 -4.72 -24.54 -1.06
CA SER A 59 -5.99 -24.57 -1.77
C SER A 59 -6.23 -25.95 -2.40
N SER A 60 -7.41 -26.52 -2.14
CA SER A 60 -7.90 -27.72 -2.84
C SER A 60 -8.44 -27.41 -4.25
N VAL A 61 -8.68 -26.14 -4.56
CA VAL A 61 -9.10 -25.67 -5.89
C VAL A 61 -7.89 -25.12 -6.64
N PRO A 62 -7.60 -25.56 -7.88
CA PRO A 62 -6.54 -24.95 -8.69
C PRO A 62 -6.83 -23.47 -8.97
N ILE A 63 -5.82 -22.63 -8.79
CA ILE A 63 -5.87 -21.20 -9.10
C ILE A 63 -5.55 -21.01 -10.58
N SER A 64 -6.38 -20.30 -11.30
CA SER A 64 -6.28 -20.07 -12.74
C SER A 64 -5.73 -18.67 -13.06
N VAL A 65 -4.66 -18.62 -13.85
CA VAL A 65 -3.97 -17.39 -14.24
C VAL A 65 -4.00 -17.25 -15.76
N THR A 66 -4.39 -16.08 -16.28
CA THR A 66 -4.04 -15.68 -17.64
C THR A 66 -2.82 -14.76 -17.57
N ALA A 67 -1.75 -15.12 -18.29
CA ALA A 67 -0.48 -14.41 -18.29
C ALA A 67 -0.13 -13.93 -19.71
N SER A 68 -0.10 -12.61 -19.94
CA SER A 68 0.26 -12.01 -21.24
C SER A 68 1.70 -11.52 -21.29
N TRP A 69 2.33 -11.66 -22.46
CA TRP A 69 3.61 -11.04 -22.81
C TRP A 69 3.36 -9.95 -23.85
N GLU A 70 3.31 -8.69 -23.42
CA GLU A 70 2.84 -7.58 -24.26
C GLU A 70 3.51 -6.25 -23.92
N ASP A 71 3.45 -5.30 -24.84
CA ASP A 71 4.01 -3.97 -24.61
C ASP A 71 3.09 -3.18 -23.67
N LEU A 72 3.56 -2.88 -22.47
CA LEU A 72 2.80 -2.12 -21.46
C LEU A 72 2.87 -0.60 -21.70
N GLY A 73 3.46 -0.14 -22.81
CA GLY A 73 3.50 1.26 -23.21
C GLY A 73 4.42 2.14 -22.36
N SER A 74 5.18 1.54 -21.45
CA SER A 74 6.19 2.21 -20.63
C SER A 74 7.35 1.27 -20.32
N PRO A 75 8.62 1.66 -20.55
CA PRO A 75 9.76 0.82 -20.24
C PRO A 75 10.03 0.69 -18.72
N THR A 76 9.39 1.51 -17.88
CA THR A 76 9.54 1.44 -16.42
C THR A 76 8.51 0.55 -15.75
N ILE A 77 7.41 0.19 -16.41
CA ILE A 77 6.46 -0.80 -15.90
C ILE A 77 7.01 -2.19 -16.23
N LEU A 78 7.22 -3.01 -15.21
CA LEU A 78 7.80 -4.35 -15.31
C LEU A 78 6.71 -5.41 -15.51
N GLY A 79 5.65 -5.29 -14.71
CA GLY A 79 4.46 -6.12 -14.81
C GLY A 79 3.21 -5.36 -14.37
N SER A 80 2.08 -6.05 -14.45
CA SER A 80 0.85 -5.65 -13.81
C SER A 80 -0.09 -6.83 -13.60
N ALA A 81 -0.62 -6.97 -12.40
CA ALA A 81 -1.58 -8.03 -12.08
C ALA A 81 -2.75 -7.57 -11.23
N GLY A 82 -3.74 -8.45 -11.12
CA GLY A 82 -4.85 -8.28 -10.22
C GLY A 82 -5.80 -9.49 -10.19
N PRO A 83 -6.54 -9.65 -9.08
CA PRO A 83 -7.54 -10.68 -8.94
C PRO A 83 -8.80 -10.31 -9.73
N ARG A 84 -9.50 -11.33 -10.19
CA ARG A 84 -10.94 -11.24 -10.38
C ARG A 84 -11.61 -11.19 -9.02
N LEU A 85 -12.41 -10.16 -8.77
CA LEU A 85 -13.10 -9.96 -7.51
C LEU A 85 -14.55 -10.47 -7.55
N VAL A 86 -15.03 -10.99 -6.42
CA VAL A 86 -16.43 -11.37 -6.19
C VAL A 86 -16.93 -10.82 -4.85
N ASN A 87 -18.24 -10.56 -4.76
CA ASN A 87 -18.91 -10.08 -3.54
C ASN A 87 -20.31 -10.72 -3.49
N PHE A 88 -20.72 -11.16 -2.29
CA PHE A 88 -21.98 -11.87 -2.05
C PHE A 88 -23.06 -11.00 -1.38
N GLY A 89 -22.80 -9.70 -1.24
CA GLY A 89 -23.70 -8.76 -0.57
C GLY A 89 -23.90 -9.11 0.90
N GLY A 90 -25.12 -8.87 1.40
CA GLY A 90 -25.46 -9.05 2.82
C GLY A 90 -25.56 -10.50 3.32
N SER A 91 -25.45 -11.50 2.44
CA SER A 91 -25.64 -12.93 2.78
C SER A 91 -24.54 -13.82 2.19
N PRO A 92 -23.29 -13.69 2.67
CA PRO A 92 -22.15 -14.45 2.17
C PRO A 92 -22.15 -15.92 2.63
N PRO A 93 -21.39 -16.81 1.94
CA PRO A 93 -21.01 -18.12 2.48
C PRO A 93 -20.22 -18.02 3.79
N SER A 94 -20.15 -19.11 4.55
CA SER A 94 -19.30 -19.20 5.74
C SER A 94 -17.82 -18.91 5.38
N GLY A 95 -17.11 -18.22 6.29
CA GLY A 95 -15.73 -17.80 6.10
C GLY A 95 -15.53 -16.52 5.26
N ILE A 96 -16.60 -15.95 4.69
CA ILE A 96 -16.56 -14.74 3.85
C ILE A 96 -17.32 -13.60 4.55
N GLN A 97 -16.73 -12.40 4.60
CA GLN A 97 -17.40 -11.23 5.18
C GLN A 97 -18.52 -10.69 4.26
N ALA A 98 -19.59 -10.20 4.88
CA ALA A 98 -20.70 -9.59 4.16
C ALA A 98 -20.28 -8.24 3.56
N ASN A 99 -20.91 -7.85 2.45
CA ASN A 99 -20.69 -6.58 1.75
C ASN A 99 -19.20 -6.27 1.52
N THR A 100 -18.38 -7.29 1.22
CA THR A 100 -16.94 -7.17 1.02
C THR A 100 -16.53 -7.91 -0.25
N TRP A 101 -15.64 -7.32 -1.04
CA TRP A 101 -15.07 -7.93 -2.24
C TRP A 101 -13.82 -8.75 -1.90
N TYR A 102 -13.74 -9.95 -2.47
CA TYR A 102 -12.62 -10.87 -2.28
C TYR A 102 -12.04 -11.30 -3.62
N PRO A 103 -10.72 -11.57 -3.69
CA PRO A 103 -10.14 -12.38 -4.76
C PRO A 103 -10.90 -13.70 -4.91
N VAL A 104 -11.33 -14.04 -6.12
CA VAL A 104 -12.10 -15.26 -6.35
C VAL A 104 -11.27 -16.51 -6.07
N ALA A 105 -9.95 -16.49 -6.30
CA ALA A 105 -9.01 -17.54 -5.89
C ALA A 105 -9.10 -17.84 -4.38
N LEU A 106 -9.14 -16.80 -3.54
CA LEU A 106 -9.26 -16.92 -2.09
C LEU A 106 -10.64 -17.48 -1.68
N VAL A 107 -11.71 -16.99 -2.30
CA VAL A 107 -13.07 -17.53 -2.10
C VAL A 107 -13.16 -19.01 -2.51
N ASN A 108 -12.51 -19.38 -3.60
CA ASN A 108 -12.44 -20.76 -4.10
C ASN A 108 -11.71 -21.66 -3.10
N ALA A 109 -10.58 -21.20 -2.56
CA ALA A 109 -9.81 -21.92 -1.53
C ALA A 109 -10.62 -22.11 -0.23
N ILE A 110 -11.25 -21.04 0.29
CA ILE A 110 -12.09 -21.08 1.50
C ILE A 110 -13.28 -22.04 1.34
N ARG A 111 -13.89 -22.08 0.15
CA ARG A 111 -15.12 -22.87 -0.11
C ARG A 111 -14.86 -24.28 -0.64
N GLY A 112 -13.64 -24.59 -1.07
CA GLY A 112 -13.30 -25.86 -1.72
C GLY A 112 -13.98 -26.10 -3.07
N ASN A 113 -14.47 -25.06 -3.74
CA ASN A 113 -15.12 -25.14 -5.05
C ASN A 113 -14.92 -23.86 -5.87
N ASP A 114 -14.70 -24.01 -7.17
CA ASP A 114 -14.59 -22.90 -8.12
C ASP A 114 -15.92 -22.14 -8.31
N THR A 115 -15.89 -20.84 -8.01
CA THR A 115 -17.01 -19.92 -8.07
C THR A 115 -17.24 -19.36 -9.48
N LEU A 116 -16.22 -19.30 -10.34
CA LEU A 116 -16.29 -18.66 -11.67
C LEU A 116 -15.52 -19.46 -12.77
N PRO A 117 -15.78 -20.78 -12.95
CA PRO A 117 -14.93 -21.71 -13.72
C PRO A 117 -14.77 -21.44 -15.24
N SER A 118 -15.39 -20.39 -15.77
CA SER A 118 -15.21 -19.92 -17.15
C SER A 118 -14.35 -18.66 -17.25
N ASN A 119 -13.78 -18.18 -16.15
CA ASN A 119 -12.94 -16.98 -16.09
C ASN A 119 -11.64 -17.31 -15.35
N PRO A 120 -10.51 -16.68 -15.70
CA PRO A 120 -9.32 -16.74 -14.86
C PRO A 120 -9.57 -16.02 -13.53
N ASP A 121 -9.01 -16.58 -12.46
CA ASP A 121 -8.98 -15.98 -11.12
C ASP A 121 -8.02 -14.80 -11.07
N ILE A 122 -6.91 -14.86 -11.82
CA ILE A 122 -5.85 -13.85 -11.91
C ILE A 122 -5.62 -13.46 -13.36
N ILE A 123 -5.50 -12.16 -13.61
CA ILE A 123 -4.92 -11.63 -14.84
C ILE A 123 -3.55 -11.06 -14.46
N ALA A 124 -2.52 -11.39 -15.24
CA ALA A 124 -1.17 -10.87 -15.09
C ALA A 124 -0.59 -10.53 -16.46
N GLN A 125 0.10 -9.40 -16.56
CA GLN A 125 0.64 -8.84 -17.79
C GLN A 125 2.11 -8.51 -17.55
N PHE A 126 3.00 -8.85 -18.47
CA PHE A 126 4.44 -8.67 -18.32
C PHE A 126 5.03 -7.99 -19.54
N ASN A 127 5.94 -7.05 -19.30
CA ASN A 127 6.39 -6.13 -20.33
C ASN A 127 7.32 -6.80 -21.34
N SER A 128 6.83 -6.99 -22.57
CA SER A 128 7.60 -7.59 -23.67
C SER A 128 8.69 -6.67 -24.24
N THR A 129 8.60 -5.35 -24.01
CA THR A 129 9.57 -4.36 -24.54
C THR A 129 10.70 -4.05 -23.57
N GLN A 130 10.67 -4.60 -22.34
CA GLN A 130 11.76 -4.50 -21.38
C GLN A 130 12.99 -5.31 -21.82
N ALA A 131 13.98 -4.64 -22.41
CA ALA A 131 15.21 -5.26 -22.92
C ALA A 131 16.17 -5.75 -21.81
N ALA A 132 15.97 -5.30 -20.56
CA ALA A 132 16.81 -5.63 -19.42
C ALA A 132 16.40 -6.92 -18.69
N TRP A 133 15.57 -7.81 -19.25
CA TRP A 133 15.22 -9.05 -18.55
C TRP A 133 16.41 -9.98 -18.30
N TYR A 134 16.42 -10.56 -17.10
CA TYR A 134 17.14 -11.77 -16.71
C TYR A 134 16.12 -12.86 -16.37
N PHE A 135 16.24 -14.02 -17.05
CA PHE A 135 15.33 -15.16 -16.89
C PHE A 135 15.94 -16.32 -16.08
N GLY A 136 17.06 -16.06 -15.38
CA GLY A 136 17.62 -17.04 -14.45
C GLY A 136 16.70 -17.27 -13.24
N THR A 137 16.98 -18.35 -12.52
CA THR A 137 16.19 -18.77 -11.34
C THR A 137 17.09 -19.08 -10.14
N ASP A 138 18.35 -18.67 -10.22
CA ASP A 138 19.41 -18.88 -9.21
C ASP A 138 19.65 -17.64 -8.33
N GLY A 139 19.00 -16.51 -8.62
CA GLY A 139 19.14 -15.23 -7.93
C GLY A 139 20.46 -14.49 -8.23
N GLN A 140 21.17 -14.86 -9.31
CA GLN A 140 22.45 -14.25 -9.73
C GLN A 140 22.24 -13.20 -10.83
N THR A 141 21.27 -12.30 -10.64
CA THR A 141 20.90 -11.25 -11.59
C THR A 141 22.11 -10.37 -11.95
N PRO A 142 22.54 -10.32 -13.22
CA PRO A 142 23.68 -9.50 -13.63
C PRO A 142 23.41 -8.00 -13.47
N ASN A 143 24.48 -7.19 -13.54
CA ASN A 143 24.32 -5.75 -13.66
C ASN A 143 23.44 -5.37 -14.86
N ASN A 144 22.70 -4.28 -14.70
CA ASN A 144 21.81 -3.71 -15.70
C ASN A 144 20.73 -4.69 -16.21
N LYS A 145 20.33 -5.64 -15.34
CA LYS A 145 19.28 -6.61 -15.61
C LYS A 145 18.27 -6.67 -14.47
N ILE A 146 16.99 -6.86 -14.81
CA ILE A 146 15.88 -7.05 -13.88
C ILE A 146 15.57 -8.55 -13.78
N ASP A 147 15.45 -9.08 -12.56
CA ASP A 147 15.09 -10.48 -12.33
C ASP A 147 13.61 -10.73 -12.63
N PHE A 148 13.33 -11.48 -13.70
CA PHE A 148 11.96 -11.74 -14.13
C PHE A 148 11.19 -12.65 -13.16
N ALA A 149 11.88 -13.57 -12.47
CA ALA A 149 11.23 -14.45 -11.49
C ALA A 149 10.67 -13.66 -10.30
N SER A 150 11.38 -12.63 -9.84
CA SER A 150 10.94 -11.69 -8.79
C SER A 150 9.70 -10.91 -9.23
N VAL A 151 9.69 -10.39 -10.46
CA VAL A 151 8.51 -9.70 -11.03
C VAL A 151 7.30 -10.64 -11.09
N VAL A 152 7.45 -11.88 -11.57
CA VAL A 152 6.34 -12.84 -11.56
C VAL A 152 5.87 -13.17 -10.14
N LEU A 153 6.79 -13.33 -9.19
CA LEU A 153 6.46 -13.65 -7.80
C LEU A 153 5.65 -12.53 -7.14
N HIS A 154 6.08 -11.27 -7.33
CA HIS A 154 5.41 -10.05 -6.88
C HIS A 154 4.01 -9.90 -7.51
N GLU A 155 3.92 -9.96 -8.84
CA GLU A 155 2.65 -9.75 -9.56
C GLU A 155 1.62 -10.85 -9.23
N LEU A 156 2.06 -12.10 -9.05
CA LEU A 156 1.18 -13.14 -8.51
C LEU A 156 0.69 -12.80 -7.09
N GLY A 157 1.49 -12.12 -6.26
CA GLY A 157 1.06 -11.60 -4.96
C GLY A 157 -0.14 -10.65 -5.05
N HIS A 158 -0.11 -9.68 -5.97
CA HIS A 158 -1.27 -8.82 -6.24
C HIS A 158 -2.46 -9.64 -6.73
N GLY A 159 -2.25 -10.57 -7.66
CA GLY A 159 -3.27 -11.49 -8.15
C GLY A 159 -3.93 -12.35 -7.07
N LEU A 160 -3.18 -12.70 -6.01
CA LEU A 160 -3.66 -13.54 -4.90
C LEU A 160 -4.38 -12.74 -3.80
N GLY A 161 -4.21 -11.42 -3.74
CA GLY A 161 -4.97 -10.56 -2.83
C GLY A 161 -4.23 -9.41 -2.17
N PHE A 162 -2.96 -9.14 -2.52
CA PHE A 162 -2.25 -7.94 -2.08
C PHE A 162 -2.77 -6.70 -2.84
N VAL A 163 -4.03 -6.32 -2.66
CA VAL A 163 -4.65 -5.22 -3.42
C VAL A 163 -5.92 -4.73 -2.74
N GLY A 164 -6.02 -3.41 -2.57
CA GLY A 164 -7.23 -2.72 -2.10
C GLY A 164 -8.00 -2.01 -3.22
N SER A 165 -8.97 -1.21 -2.83
CA SER A 165 -9.79 -0.36 -3.72
C SER A 165 -9.58 1.14 -3.55
N MET A 166 -8.71 1.55 -2.63
CA MET A 166 -8.49 2.97 -2.32
C MET A 166 -7.76 3.69 -3.47
N GLN A 167 -8.23 4.89 -3.79
CA GLN A 167 -7.68 5.74 -4.85
C GLN A 167 -7.81 7.23 -4.47
N VAL A 168 -6.98 8.09 -5.07
CA VAL A 168 -7.15 9.55 -5.04
C VAL A 168 -7.42 10.08 -6.44
N SER A 169 -8.41 10.96 -6.57
CA SER A 169 -8.70 11.70 -7.81
C SER A 169 -9.15 13.12 -7.49
N GLY A 170 -8.58 14.12 -8.16
CA GLY A 170 -8.90 15.54 -7.91
C GLY A 170 -8.63 16.01 -6.47
N GLY A 171 -7.70 15.35 -5.76
CA GLY A 171 -7.43 15.59 -4.34
C GLY A 171 -8.41 14.94 -3.35
N GLN A 172 -9.44 14.23 -3.85
CA GLN A 172 -10.35 13.45 -3.01
C GLN A 172 -9.93 11.98 -2.99
N GLY A 173 -9.72 11.44 -1.80
CA GLY A 173 -9.57 10.00 -1.58
C GLY A 173 -10.94 9.32 -1.57
N SER A 174 -11.01 8.12 -2.11
CA SER A 174 -12.21 7.27 -2.10
C SER A 174 -11.82 5.80 -1.95
N TRP A 175 -12.65 5.03 -1.26
CA TRP A 175 -12.58 3.56 -1.20
C TRP A 175 -13.87 2.92 -1.70
N GLY A 176 -13.76 1.65 -2.08
CA GLY A 176 -14.86 0.74 -2.34
C GLY A 176 -15.19 0.53 -3.81
N LEU A 177 -15.64 -0.68 -4.13
CA LEU A 177 -16.24 -1.04 -5.41
C LEU A 177 -17.74 -1.22 -5.20
N SER A 178 -18.57 -0.47 -5.94
CA SER A 178 -20.04 -0.49 -5.78
C SER A 178 -20.53 -0.30 -4.33
N GLY A 179 -19.83 0.52 -3.54
CA GLY A 179 -20.18 0.82 -2.15
C GLY A 179 -19.69 -0.20 -1.09
N ALA A 180 -18.83 -1.14 -1.47
CA ALA A 180 -18.28 -2.17 -0.58
C ALA A 180 -16.74 -2.19 -0.66
N PRO A 181 -16.01 -2.34 0.47
CA PRO A 181 -14.56 -2.48 0.48
C PRO A 181 -14.09 -3.79 -0.17
N VAL A 182 -12.84 -3.86 -0.59
CA VAL A 182 -12.09 -5.10 -0.79
C VAL A 182 -11.58 -5.59 0.57
N ILE A 183 -11.44 -6.89 0.78
CA ILE A 183 -10.99 -7.47 2.07
C ILE A 183 -9.68 -6.84 2.59
N TYR A 184 -8.74 -6.51 1.71
CA TYR A 184 -7.49 -5.82 2.04
C TYR A 184 -7.74 -4.42 2.67
N ASP A 185 -8.78 -3.70 2.22
CA ASP A 185 -9.14 -2.36 2.73
C ASP A 185 -9.53 -2.36 4.21
N GLN A 186 -10.05 -3.48 4.72
CA GLN A 186 -10.41 -3.64 6.13
C GLN A 186 -9.21 -3.44 7.07
N PHE A 187 -8.00 -3.69 6.56
CA PHE A 187 -6.76 -3.69 7.34
C PHE A 187 -6.02 -2.35 7.31
N ALA A 188 -6.44 -1.38 6.50
CA ALA A 188 -5.79 -0.08 6.37
C ALA A 188 -6.01 0.82 7.60
N LEU A 189 -4.93 1.39 8.15
CA LEU A 189 -5.00 2.53 9.06
C LEU A 189 -3.87 3.54 8.85
N ASN A 190 -4.03 4.73 9.42
CA ASN A 190 -2.98 5.74 9.52
C ASN A 190 -2.17 5.62 10.83
N GLY A 191 -1.09 6.39 10.99
CA GLY A 191 -0.19 6.31 12.17
C GLY A 191 -0.86 6.64 13.51
N GLN A 192 -2.04 7.28 13.53
CA GLN A 192 -2.86 7.49 14.72
C GLN A 192 -3.75 6.28 15.07
N GLY A 193 -3.73 5.20 14.26
CA GLY A 193 -4.55 4.01 14.45
C GLY A 193 -5.97 4.13 13.89
N ILE A 194 -6.27 5.14 13.07
CA ILE A 194 -7.61 5.35 12.50
C ILE A 194 -7.76 4.49 11.25
N ARG A 195 -8.72 3.56 11.27
CA ARG A 195 -9.08 2.72 10.12
C ARG A 195 -9.58 3.60 8.97
N LEU A 196 -8.95 3.53 7.79
CA LEU A 196 -9.28 4.42 6.66
C LEU A 196 -10.74 4.27 6.18
N LEU A 197 -11.34 3.09 6.33
CA LEU A 197 -12.76 2.85 6.04
C LEU A 197 -13.74 3.63 6.94
N THR A 198 -13.27 4.18 8.07
CA THR A 198 -14.10 5.04 8.95
C THR A 198 -14.09 6.51 8.51
N ILE A 199 -13.19 6.88 7.61
CA ILE A 199 -13.11 8.22 7.02
C ILE A 199 -14.14 8.32 5.89
N THR A 200 -14.77 9.48 5.77
CA THR A 200 -15.79 9.72 4.73
C THR A 200 -15.21 9.52 3.34
N SER A 201 -15.95 8.82 2.47
CA SER A 201 -15.54 8.47 1.10
C SER A 201 -16.65 8.89 0.12
N PRO A 202 -16.35 9.68 -0.93
CA PRO A 202 -15.09 10.38 -1.16
C PRO A 202 -14.90 11.58 -0.20
N SER A 203 -13.65 11.93 0.13
CA SER A 203 -13.33 13.17 0.85
C SER A 203 -11.90 13.65 0.62
N THR A 204 -11.65 14.95 0.83
CA THR A 204 -10.28 15.50 0.86
C THR A 204 -9.46 14.94 2.01
N ASP A 205 -10.07 14.68 3.17
CA ASP A 205 -9.39 14.14 4.36
C ASP A 205 -8.81 12.76 4.05
N LEU A 206 -9.61 11.83 3.49
CA LEU A 206 -9.11 10.54 3.01
C LEU A 206 -8.05 10.69 1.91
N GLY A 207 -8.15 11.75 1.09
CA GLY A 207 -7.15 12.09 0.08
C GLY A 207 -5.81 12.51 0.68
N ILE A 208 -5.81 13.17 1.84
CA ILE A 208 -4.60 13.54 2.58
C ILE A 208 -3.96 12.31 3.21
N GLU A 209 -4.74 11.46 3.87
CA GLU A 209 -4.24 10.22 4.50
C GLU A 209 -3.57 9.29 3.47
N LEU A 210 -4.20 9.09 2.31
CA LEU A 210 -3.67 8.27 1.20
C LEU A 210 -2.39 8.85 0.55
N GLN A 211 -1.98 10.06 0.92
CA GLN A 211 -0.78 10.75 0.43
C GLN A 211 0.12 11.24 1.59
N GLY A 212 -0.09 10.73 2.81
CA GLY A 212 0.57 11.22 4.02
C GLY A 212 1.91 10.58 4.34
N GLY A 213 2.27 9.48 3.67
CA GLY A 213 3.43 8.65 4.02
C GLY A 213 3.27 7.89 5.35
N ASP A 214 2.08 7.85 5.93
CA ASP A 214 1.83 7.41 7.31
C ASP A 214 0.73 6.33 7.38
N LEU A 215 0.78 5.36 6.45
CA LEU A 215 -0.18 4.26 6.38
C LEU A 215 0.44 2.92 6.82
N PHE A 216 -0.38 2.06 7.41
CA PHE A 216 0.03 0.75 7.91
C PHE A 216 -1.06 -0.32 7.71
N PHE A 217 -0.64 -1.58 7.72
CA PHE A 217 -1.51 -2.75 7.69
C PHE A 217 -1.71 -3.33 9.09
N ASP A 218 -2.87 -3.07 9.71
CA ASP A 218 -3.22 -3.59 11.05
C ASP A 218 -4.02 -4.88 10.92
N GLY A 219 -3.28 -5.95 10.62
CA GLY A 219 -3.68 -7.35 10.70
C GLY A 219 -2.76 -8.11 11.65
N SER A 220 -3.32 -9.03 12.44
CA SER A 220 -2.64 -9.67 13.57
C SER A 220 -1.43 -10.53 13.17
N ASN A 221 -1.50 -11.22 12.04
CA ASN A 221 -0.43 -12.12 11.59
C ASN A 221 0.67 -11.33 10.88
N ALA A 222 0.29 -10.31 10.09
CA ALA A 222 1.21 -9.32 9.52
C ALA A 222 2.01 -8.58 10.61
N MET A 223 1.34 -8.16 11.70
CA MET A 223 1.98 -7.57 12.87
C MET A 223 2.93 -8.54 13.57
N ALA A 224 2.51 -9.79 13.79
CA ALA A 224 3.35 -10.80 14.44
C ALA A 224 4.62 -11.10 13.62
N ALA A 225 4.51 -11.14 12.28
CA ALA A 225 5.65 -11.25 11.37
C ALA A 225 6.59 -10.03 11.42
N ASN A 226 6.04 -8.83 11.67
CA ASN A 226 6.76 -7.56 11.77
C ASN A 226 7.06 -7.15 13.24
N GLY A 227 7.50 -8.11 14.05
CA GLY A 227 7.98 -7.85 15.43
C GLY A 227 6.93 -7.32 16.41
N GLY A 228 5.65 -7.50 16.11
CA GLY A 228 4.52 -6.98 16.90
C GLY A 228 4.04 -5.58 16.50
N THR A 229 4.52 -5.02 15.38
CA THR A 229 4.15 -3.68 14.89
C THR A 229 3.49 -3.75 13.52
N ALA A 230 2.54 -2.86 13.22
CA ALA A 230 1.88 -2.84 11.92
C ALA A 230 2.89 -2.55 10.79
N PRO A 231 3.00 -3.36 9.73
CA PRO A 231 3.85 -3.07 8.59
C PRO A 231 3.45 -1.76 7.92
N ARG A 232 4.43 -0.91 7.59
CA ARG A 232 4.21 0.36 6.88
C ARG A 232 3.91 0.10 5.41
N LEU A 233 2.95 0.84 4.88
CA LEU A 233 2.51 0.78 3.49
C LEU A 233 3.01 2.01 2.72
N TYR A 234 3.39 1.80 1.48
CA TYR A 234 3.88 2.86 0.59
C TYR A 234 2.76 3.87 0.27
N ALA A 235 2.87 5.10 0.76
CA ALA A 235 1.85 6.15 0.63
C ALA A 235 2.45 7.50 0.18
N PRO A 236 3.04 7.57 -1.03
CA PRO A 236 3.73 8.76 -1.54
C PRO A 236 2.79 9.95 -1.76
N ASN A 237 3.42 11.12 -1.93
CA ASN A 237 2.76 12.35 -2.38
C ASN A 237 3.43 12.85 -3.67
N PRO A 238 2.73 12.92 -4.82
CA PRO A 238 1.31 12.62 -5.00
C PRO A 238 0.99 11.11 -4.93
N PHE A 239 -0.29 10.79 -4.82
CA PHE A 239 -0.80 9.42 -4.94
C PHE A 239 -0.43 8.83 -6.31
N GLU A 240 0.07 7.60 -6.32
CA GLU A 240 0.46 6.84 -7.50
C GLU A 240 -0.59 5.75 -7.81
N PRO A 241 -1.43 5.95 -8.85
CA PRO A 241 -2.45 4.97 -9.23
C PRO A 241 -1.82 3.61 -9.58
N GLY A 242 -2.31 2.55 -8.95
CA GLY A 242 -1.74 1.21 -9.11
C GLY A 242 -0.43 1.00 -8.36
N SER A 243 -0.11 1.82 -7.35
CA SER A 243 1.03 1.59 -6.45
C SER A 243 0.76 2.00 -5.00
N SER A 244 0.30 3.23 -4.74
CA SER A 244 0.06 3.72 -3.39
C SER A 244 -0.94 2.85 -2.63
N TYR A 245 -0.67 2.63 -1.34
CA TYR A 245 -1.40 1.77 -0.40
C TYR A 245 -1.41 0.26 -0.76
N ALA A 246 -1.08 -0.12 -2.00
CA ALA A 246 -1.04 -1.51 -2.46
C ALA A 246 0.35 -2.17 -2.38
N HIS A 247 1.33 -1.52 -1.73
CA HIS A 247 2.69 -2.03 -1.54
C HIS A 247 3.17 -1.79 -0.10
N LEU A 248 4.13 -2.59 0.35
CA LEU A 248 4.96 -2.30 1.52
C LEU A 248 5.84 -1.07 1.25
N ASP A 249 6.19 -0.34 2.31
CA ASP A 249 6.99 0.88 2.21
C ASP A 249 8.46 0.62 1.84
N GLU A 250 8.89 1.13 0.69
CA GLU A 250 10.25 0.96 0.13
C GLU A 250 11.37 1.42 1.08
N ASP A 251 11.18 2.56 1.75
CA ASP A 251 12.15 3.11 2.71
C ASP A 251 12.28 2.25 3.99
N THR A 252 11.24 1.46 4.31
CA THR A 252 11.22 0.55 5.48
C THR A 252 11.75 -0.84 5.14
N PHE A 253 11.37 -1.37 3.97
CA PHE A 253 11.69 -2.72 3.53
C PHE A 253 12.61 -2.70 2.30
N ILE A 254 13.73 -1.99 2.44
CA ILE A 254 14.71 -1.71 1.39
C ILE A 254 15.15 -2.96 0.60
N ALA A 255 15.66 -2.72 -0.61
CA ALA A 255 16.26 -3.73 -1.48
C ALA A 255 17.13 -4.74 -0.69
N GLY A 256 16.82 -6.04 -0.86
CA GLY A 256 17.48 -7.13 -0.13
C GLY A 256 16.96 -7.43 1.29
N ASP A 257 16.00 -6.69 1.84
CA ASP A 257 15.26 -7.13 3.03
C ASP A 257 14.43 -8.38 2.71
N THR A 258 14.28 -9.29 3.68
CA THR A 258 13.50 -10.52 3.51
C THR A 258 12.01 -10.32 3.22
N ASN A 259 11.48 -9.09 3.38
CA ASN A 259 10.10 -8.71 3.08
C ASN A 259 9.99 -7.70 1.93
N SER A 260 11.10 -7.37 1.26
CA SER A 260 11.13 -6.40 0.14
C SER A 260 10.30 -6.81 -1.08
N LEU A 261 9.83 -8.07 -1.20
CA LEU A 261 9.13 -8.53 -2.41
C LEU A 261 7.96 -7.62 -2.82
N MET A 262 7.18 -7.13 -1.86
CA MET A 262 5.95 -6.37 -2.14
C MET A 262 6.14 -4.86 -2.02
N THR A 263 7.36 -4.33 -2.14
CA THR A 263 7.61 -2.88 -2.29
C THR A 263 7.26 -2.40 -3.72
N PRO A 264 7.04 -1.09 -3.96
CA PRO A 264 6.54 -0.60 -5.25
C PRO A 264 7.53 -0.67 -6.41
N SER A 265 8.82 -0.92 -6.14
CA SER A 265 9.86 -0.93 -7.15
C SER A 265 10.82 -2.12 -7.03
N LEU A 266 11.46 -2.47 -8.15
CA LEU A 266 12.48 -3.51 -8.23
C LEU A 266 13.73 -2.95 -8.92
N GLY A 267 14.88 -3.19 -8.30
CA GLY A 267 16.18 -2.80 -8.82
C GLY A 267 16.69 -3.67 -9.96
N MET A 268 17.71 -3.16 -10.65
CA MET A 268 18.59 -4.01 -11.47
C MET A 268 19.59 -4.72 -10.56
N ALA A 269 20.06 -5.90 -10.97
CA ALA A 269 20.88 -6.79 -10.15
C ALA A 269 20.26 -7.15 -8.78
N GLU A 270 18.96 -6.95 -8.61
CA GLU A 270 18.18 -7.40 -7.48
C GLU A 270 17.48 -8.73 -7.82
N ALA A 271 17.37 -9.63 -6.84
CA ALA A 271 16.56 -10.83 -6.91
C ALA A 271 15.85 -11.05 -5.58
N ILE A 272 14.53 -11.26 -5.61
CA ILE A 272 13.69 -11.52 -4.43
C ILE A 272 12.85 -12.77 -4.70
N HIS A 273 13.33 -13.92 -4.23
CA HIS A 273 12.68 -15.22 -4.47
C HIS A 273 11.96 -15.78 -3.22
N ASP A 274 11.90 -15.02 -2.12
CA ASP A 274 11.05 -15.28 -0.95
C ASP A 274 9.81 -14.36 -0.99
N THR A 275 8.67 -14.83 -0.50
CA THR A 275 7.47 -14.00 -0.38
C THR A 275 7.52 -13.03 0.81
N GLY A 276 8.40 -13.27 1.78
CA GLY A 276 8.50 -12.52 3.02
C GLY A 276 7.49 -12.95 4.07
N ALA A 277 7.89 -12.86 5.34
CA ALA A 277 7.02 -13.24 6.46
C ALA A 277 5.82 -12.30 6.57
N ILE A 278 6.02 -11.01 6.32
CA ILE A 278 4.96 -9.99 6.37
C ILE A 278 3.89 -10.25 5.32
N THR A 279 4.26 -10.49 4.06
CA THR A 279 3.31 -10.82 2.97
C THR A 279 2.49 -12.06 3.30
N ARG A 280 3.11 -13.09 3.89
CA ARG A 280 2.38 -14.29 4.34
C ARG A 280 1.41 -13.98 5.47
N GLY A 281 1.81 -13.18 6.46
CA GLY A 281 0.93 -12.71 7.52
C GLY A 281 -0.27 -11.90 6.99
N ILE A 282 -0.02 -10.98 6.05
CA ILE A 282 -1.07 -10.24 5.32
C ILE A 282 -2.04 -11.20 4.63
N PHE A 283 -1.53 -12.29 4.03
CA PHE A 283 -2.35 -13.30 3.38
C PHE A 283 -3.19 -14.11 4.38
N GLU A 284 -2.66 -14.45 5.56
CA GLU A 284 -3.44 -15.05 6.65
C GLU A 284 -4.55 -14.11 7.14
N ASP A 285 -4.24 -12.83 7.32
CA ASP A 285 -5.20 -11.83 7.82
C ASP A 285 -6.37 -11.61 6.83
N ILE A 286 -6.13 -11.60 5.51
CA ILE A 286 -7.23 -11.55 4.52
C ILE A 286 -7.97 -12.89 4.36
N GLY A 287 -7.43 -14.00 4.86
CA GLY A 287 -8.11 -15.30 4.99
C GLY A 287 -7.49 -16.49 4.24
N TRP A 288 -6.30 -16.36 3.64
CA TRP A 288 -5.57 -17.52 3.10
C TRP A 288 -5.07 -18.43 4.21
N THR A 289 -4.94 -19.73 3.93
CA THR A 289 -4.27 -20.67 4.85
C THR A 289 -2.83 -20.90 4.40
N ILE A 290 -1.87 -20.41 5.19
CA ILE A 290 -0.43 -20.60 4.94
C ILE A 290 0.05 -21.93 5.55
N PRO A 291 0.75 -22.81 4.77
CA PRO A 291 1.25 -24.07 5.28
C PRO A 291 2.27 -23.88 6.42
N GLY A 292 2.06 -24.59 7.54
CA GLY A 292 2.97 -24.55 8.68
C GLY A 292 2.84 -23.31 9.57
N ALA A 293 1.95 -22.38 9.26
CA ALA A 293 1.55 -21.35 10.21
C ALA A 293 0.91 -22.00 11.45
N VAL A 294 1.30 -21.54 12.63
CA VAL A 294 0.61 -21.89 13.88
C VAL A 294 -0.64 -21.02 13.94
N PRO A 295 -1.86 -21.57 14.01
CA PRO A 295 -3.08 -20.77 13.94
C PRO A 295 -3.17 -19.83 15.14
N THR A 296 -2.87 -18.55 14.91
CA THR A 296 -3.22 -17.47 15.83
C THR A 296 -4.75 -17.41 15.92
N PRO A 297 -5.35 -17.40 17.12
CA PRO A 297 -6.81 -17.29 17.23
C PRO A 297 -7.28 -15.97 16.63
N THR A 298 -8.06 -16.04 15.54
CA THR A 298 -8.61 -14.88 14.85
C THR A 298 -9.35 -13.99 15.85
N PRO A 299 -8.97 -12.72 16.05
CA PRO A 299 -9.68 -11.84 16.94
C PRO A 299 -11.06 -11.52 16.36
N THR A 300 -12.11 -12.12 16.92
CA THR A 300 -13.49 -11.71 16.63
C THR A 300 -13.65 -10.25 17.08
N HIS A 301 -13.73 -9.33 16.11
CA HIS A 301 -13.94 -7.90 16.36
C HIS A 301 -15.21 -7.68 17.18
N THR A 302 -15.05 -7.60 18.50
CA THR A 302 -16.11 -7.21 19.42
C THR A 302 -16.10 -5.68 19.45
N PRO A 303 -17.17 -5.00 18.99
CA PRO A 303 -17.20 -3.54 18.97
C PRO A 303 -17.08 -3.02 20.41
N THR A 304 -15.98 -2.33 20.69
CA THR A 304 -15.78 -1.70 22.00
C THR A 304 -16.75 -0.53 22.12
N ALA A 305 -17.67 -0.61 23.08
CA ALA A 305 -18.63 0.45 23.32
C ALA A 305 -17.93 1.69 23.91
N THR A 306 -17.70 2.69 23.06
CA THR A 306 -17.21 4.00 23.51
C THR A 306 -18.27 4.67 24.38
N HIS A 307 -18.09 4.60 25.71
CA HIS A 307 -18.93 5.31 26.66
C HIS A 307 -18.65 6.82 26.63
N THR A 308 -19.36 7.55 25.76
CA THR A 308 -19.39 9.02 25.79
C THR A 308 -20.05 9.49 27.09
N ALA A 309 -19.23 9.94 28.05
CA ALA A 309 -19.70 10.50 29.31
C ALA A 309 -20.29 11.91 29.10
N THR A 310 -21.59 11.99 28.85
CA THR A 310 -22.32 13.28 28.80
C THR A 310 -22.35 13.92 30.19
N ALA A 311 -21.48 14.91 30.41
CA ALA A 311 -21.41 15.65 31.66
C ALA A 311 -22.57 16.67 31.78
N THR A 312 -23.73 16.21 32.25
CA THR A 312 -24.85 17.09 32.60
C THR A 312 -24.49 17.96 33.81
N ARG A 313 -24.06 19.21 33.56
CA ARG A 313 -23.90 20.22 34.63
C ARG A 313 -25.25 20.87 34.95
N THR A 314 -25.81 20.53 36.10
CA THR A 314 -26.92 21.30 36.70
C THR A 314 -26.35 22.52 37.44
N PRO A 315 -26.69 23.76 37.08
CA PRO A 315 -26.25 24.94 37.81
C PRO A 315 -27.15 25.19 39.04
N THR A 316 -26.63 24.95 40.24
CA THR A 316 -27.25 25.43 41.48
C THR A 316 -26.72 26.84 41.78
N ALA A 317 -27.60 27.84 41.73
CA ALA A 317 -27.26 29.19 42.15
C ALA A 317 -27.32 29.29 43.69
N THR A 318 -26.28 29.86 44.30
CA THR A 318 -26.27 30.22 45.72
C THR A 318 -25.85 31.68 45.85
N GLN A 319 -26.76 32.53 46.33
CA GLN A 319 -26.46 33.91 46.73
C GLN A 319 -26.67 34.06 48.24
N SER A 320 -25.65 34.53 48.95
CA SER A 320 -25.81 35.44 50.09
C SER A 320 -24.44 36.04 50.45
N PRO A 321 -24.28 37.37 50.47
CA PRO A 321 -23.06 38.02 50.95
C PRO A 321 -23.14 38.31 52.46
N THR A 322 -22.00 38.34 53.14
CA THR A 322 -21.87 39.03 54.43
C THR A 322 -20.49 39.68 54.50
N ASN A 323 -20.49 41.01 54.51
CA ASN A 323 -19.28 41.81 54.73
C ASN A 323 -19.02 41.91 56.24
N THR A 324 -17.77 41.66 56.64
CA THR A 324 -17.20 42.19 57.90
C THR A 324 -15.75 42.56 57.62
N ALA A 325 -15.38 43.82 57.89
CA ALA A 325 -14.03 44.34 57.67
C ALA A 325 -13.45 44.89 58.99
N THR A 326 -12.15 44.65 59.25
CA THR A 326 -11.37 45.36 60.29
C THR A 326 -9.89 45.51 59.89
N THR A 327 -9.32 46.67 60.26
CA THR A 327 -8.00 47.27 59.98
C THR A 327 -6.93 46.96 61.06
N THR A 328 -5.61 47.27 60.97
CA THR A 328 -4.62 47.59 59.91
C THR A 328 -3.23 47.72 60.56
N ALA A 329 -2.12 47.25 59.95
CA ALA A 329 -0.77 47.83 60.17
C ALA A 329 0.29 47.44 59.11
N THR A 330 1.35 48.26 59.01
CA THR A 330 2.34 48.32 57.91
C THR A 330 3.81 48.26 58.42
N ALA A 331 4.70 47.58 57.68
CA ALA A 331 6.13 47.94 57.42
C ALA A 331 6.80 46.79 56.62
N THR A 332 7.23 46.95 55.36
CA THR A 332 8.41 47.67 54.81
C THR A 332 9.75 46.94 55.04
N GLY A 333 10.39 46.51 53.94
CA GLY A 333 11.72 45.87 53.94
C GLY A 333 12.24 45.54 52.54
N THR A 334 12.73 46.54 51.80
CA THR A 334 13.40 46.39 50.50
C THR A 334 14.92 46.24 50.67
N LEU A 335 15.54 45.21 50.10
CA LEU A 335 16.97 45.25 49.70
C LEU A 335 17.27 44.33 48.49
N SER A 336 18.13 44.87 47.61
CA SER A 336 18.92 44.30 46.52
C SER A 336 20.11 45.30 46.36
N PRO A 337 21.33 44.97 45.85
CA PRO A 337 21.70 43.88 44.94
C PRO A 337 23.10 43.23 45.20
N THR A 338 23.60 42.50 44.19
CA THR A 338 25.01 42.47 43.71
C THR A 338 25.84 41.19 43.90
N ALA A 339 26.56 40.88 42.81
CA ALA A 339 27.36 39.70 42.51
C ALA A 339 28.75 39.61 43.18
N THR A 340 29.44 38.50 42.96
CA THR A 340 30.90 38.44 42.81
C THR A 340 31.25 37.41 41.74
N ALA A 341 32.27 37.70 40.92
CA ALA A 341 32.74 36.88 39.81
C ALA A 341 34.05 36.15 40.15
N SER A 342 34.44 35.18 39.33
CA SER A 342 35.85 34.84 39.13
C SER A 342 36.11 34.47 37.68
N THR A 343 37.26 34.88 37.17
CA THR A 343 37.66 34.84 35.76
C THR A 343 38.76 33.79 35.52
N THR A 344 38.93 33.37 34.28
CA THR A 344 40.26 33.24 33.63
C THR A 344 40.08 33.23 32.10
N HIS A 345 40.87 34.04 31.40
CA HIS A 345 40.96 34.14 29.94
C HIS A 345 42.10 33.22 29.43
N THR A 346 42.21 32.85 28.15
CA THR A 346 42.72 33.72 27.06
C THR A 346 42.66 32.93 25.72
N PRO A 347 42.48 33.57 24.54
CA PRO A 347 42.11 32.89 23.29
C PRO A 347 43.25 32.82 22.25
N THR A 348 42.95 32.23 21.08
CA THR A 348 43.70 32.46 19.83
C THR A 348 42.73 32.77 18.68
N ARG A 349 42.95 33.90 17.99
CA ARG A 349 42.32 34.23 16.69
C ARG A 349 43.31 33.95 15.57
N THR A 350 42.81 33.46 14.44
CA THR A 350 43.35 33.83 13.13
C THR A 350 42.20 34.26 12.25
N VAL A 351 42.37 35.37 11.53
CA VAL A 351 41.40 35.91 10.58
C VAL A 351 42.04 35.88 9.20
N THR A 352 41.32 35.34 8.22
CA THR A 352 41.46 35.74 6.82
C THR A 352 40.05 35.97 6.29
N GLY A 353 39.80 37.15 5.75
CA GLY A 353 38.49 37.49 5.17
C GLY A 353 38.63 37.86 3.71
N THR A 354 37.56 37.65 2.96
CA THR A 354 37.33 38.29 1.66
C THR A 354 35.90 38.79 1.64
N GLN A 355 35.70 40.08 1.38
CA GLN A 355 34.38 40.65 1.17
C GLN A 355 33.91 40.38 -0.25
N SER A 356 32.62 40.11 -0.44
CA SER A 356 31.91 40.49 -1.65
C SER A 356 30.47 40.83 -1.29
N ALA A 357 30.02 42.00 -1.73
CA ALA A 357 28.66 42.47 -1.55
C ALA A 357 28.00 42.57 -2.92
N THR A 358 26.72 42.19 -3.03
CA THR A 358 25.70 42.85 -3.84
C THR A 358 24.33 42.33 -3.41
N VAL A 359 23.42 43.27 -3.13
CA VAL A 359 21.98 43.03 -2.97
C VAL A 359 21.30 43.58 -4.23
N THR A 360 20.32 42.88 -4.78
CA THR A 360 19.08 43.46 -5.36
C THR A 360 18.12 42.32 -5.69
N ALA A 361 16.87 42.44 -5.23
CA ALA A 361 15.76 41.62 -5.70
C ALA A 361 14.95 42.44 -6.72
N THR A 362 14.54 41.81 -7.82
CA THR A 362 13.60 42.39 -8.78
C THR A 362 12.56 41.34 -9.16
N ALA A 363 11.31 41.58 -8.81
CA ALA A 363 10.18 40.82 -9.35
C ALA A 363 9.70 41.49 -10.65
N THR A 364 9.44 40.69 -11.68
CA THR A 364 8.83 41.17 -12.93
C THR A 364 7.61 40.32 -13.24
N THR A 365 6.43 40.91 -13.10
CA THR A 365 5.16 40.35 -13.59
C THR A 365 4.98 40.73 -15.05
N THR A 366 4.78 39.74 -15.92
CA THR A 366 4.35 39.97 -17.31
C THR A 366 2.98 39.34 -17.50
N ALA A 367 1.96 40.17 -17.73
CA ALA A 367 0.65 39.74 -18.20
C ALA A 367 0.59 39.89 -19.72
N THR A 368 0.00 38.91 -20.40
CA THR A 368 -0.35 38.99 -21.82
C THR A 368 -1.78 38.51 -21.99
N GLU A 369 -2.70 39.43 -22.30
CA GLU A 369 -4.04 39.09 -22.76
C GLU A 369 -4.02 38.80 -24.26
N THR A 370 -4.76 37.78 -24.71
CA THR A 370 -5.22 37.67 -26.11
C THR A 370 -6.51 36.84 -26.14
N ALA A 371 -7.60 37.45 -26.60
CA ALA A 371 -8.84 36.75 -26.99
C ALA A 371 -8.72 36.29 -28.48
N THR A 372 -9.56 35.46 -29.10
CA THR A 372 -11.00 35.17 -28.90
C THR A 372 -11.40 33.90 -29.70
N HIS A 373 -12.64 33.42 -29.49
CA HIS A 373 -13.54 32.70 -30.43
C HIS A 373 -13.71 31.17 -30.36
N THR A 374 -14.94 30.81 -29.99
CA THR A 374 -15.65 29.52 -30.10
C THR A 374 -15.96 29.13 -31.56
N PRO A 375 -16.09 27.83 -31.85
CA PRO A 375 -17.33 27.37 -32.51
C PRO A 375 -17.97 26.13 -31.85
N THR A 376 -19.30 26.16 -31.76
CA THR A 376 -20.16 25.07 -31.28
C THR A 376 -20.45 24.07 -32.40
N ALA A 377 -20.46 22.77 -32.09
CA ALA A 377 -21.13 21.77 -32.93
C ALA A 377 -21.80 20.70 -32.05
N THR A 378 -23.07 20.43 -32.33
CA THR A 378 -23.94 19.51 -31.56
C THR A 378 -24.24 18.26 -32.38
N SER A 379 -24.14 17.07 -31.80
CA SER A 379 -24.92 15.92 -32.26
C SER A 379 -25.16 14.88 -31.16
N GLN A 380 -26.43 14.58 -30.93
CA GLN A 380 -26.93 13.48 -30.11
C GLN A 380 -27.13 12.24 -31.01
N PRO A 381 -26.96 11.03 -30.49
CA PRO A 381 -28.06 10.07 -30.65
C PRO A 381 -28.40 9.31 -29.36
N THR A 382 -29.68 8.98 -29.23
CA THR A 382 -30.28 8.19 -28.16
C THR A 382 -30.41 6.73 -28.61
N GLN A 383 -30.05 5.74 -27.78
CA GLN A 383 -31.02 4.71 -27.33
C GLN A 383 -30.45 3.58 -26.44
N THR A 384 -31.25 3.29 -25.40
CA THR A 384 -31.66 1.96 -24.90
C THR A 384 -30.58 0.99 -24.39
N GLY A 385 -30.77 0.49 -23.16
CA GLY A 385 -29.73 -0.25 -22.42
C GLY A 385 -30.07 -1.69 -22.05
N THR A 386 -29.12 -2.33 -21.38
CA THR A 386 -29.29 -3.59 -20.65
C THR A 386 -28.21 -3.73 -19.57
N THR A 387 -28.59 -4.30 -18.43
CA THR A 387 -27.79 -5.00 -17.40
C THR A 387 -26.34 -4.54 -17.13
N GLN A 388 -26.09 -3.88 -15.99
CA GLN A 388 -24.74 -3.51 -15.56
C GLN A 388 -23.85 -4.73 -15.22
N ARG A 389 -22.71 -4.82 -15.91
CA ARG A 389 -21.50 -5.54 -15.49
C ARG A 389 -20.35 -4.56 -15.61
N LEU A 390 -19.66 -4.27 -14.50
CA LEU A 390 -18.59 -3.27 -14.52
C LEU A 390 -17.27 -3.90 -14.94
N PHE A 391 -16.84 -3.63 -16.17
CA PHE A 391 -15.43 -3.61 -16.52
C PHE A 391 -14.88 -2.22 -16.18
N LEU A 392 -13.69 -2.12 -15.59
CA LEU A 392 -12.93 -0.86 -15.58
C LEU A 392 -12.34 -0.66 -16.98
N PRO A 393 -12.67 0.41 -17.72
CA PRO A 393 -12.01 0.73 -18.96
C PRO A 393 -10.71 1.49 -18.69
N LEU A 394 -9.63 1.08 -19.36
CA LEU A 394 -8.37 1.80 -19.43
C LEU A 394 -8.59 3.13 -20.19
N ALA A 395 -8.21 4.26 -19.59
CA ALA A 395 -8.26 5.57 -20.23
C ALA A 395 -6.84 6.17 -20.30
N ILE A 396 -6.15 5.92 -21.42
CA ILE A 396 -4.90 6.60 -21.79
C ILE A 396 -5.24 7.73 -22.76
N ARG A 397 -4.91 8.97 -22.39
CA ARG A 397 -4.51 10.06 -23.28
C ARG A 397 -3.58 11.01 -22.55
#